data_AF-A0A317R9S2-F1
#
_entry.id   AF-A0A317R9S2-F1
#
_cell.length_a   1.000
_cell.length_b   1.000
_cell.length_c   1.000
_cell.angle_alpha   90.00
_cell.angle_beta   90.00
_cell.angle_gamma   90.00
#
_symmetry.space_group_name_H-M   'P 1'
#
loop_
_entity.id
_entity.type
_entity.pdbx_description
1 polymer ?
#
loop_
_entity_poly.entity_id
_entity_poly.type
_entity_poly.pdbx_seq_one_letter_code
_entity_poly.pdbx_strand_id
1 'polypeptide(L)'
;MAHIVWTPDLNTGIAEIDRQHRRIVDYINMLHEQRRLADRAALAAVIADVVDYTESHFAFEEELLEQAGYEFLGLHRKVHSLFIRRIGTVKARFEAGEDVADELHEILSNWLIRHIRTEDHGYKEQVKAYLAQRGEAAETASAENADFEALLPGLGQRMQKKGWLARLFAR
;
A
#
# COMPACT_ATOMS: atom_id res chain seq x y z
N MET A 1 -19.55 -3.48 7.94
CA MET A 1 -18.59 -2.67 7.17
C MET A 1 -18.99 -2.70 5.70
N ALA A 2 -18.65 -1.68 4.92
CA ALA A 2 -18.93 -1.67 3.48
C ALA A 2 -17.82 -2.40 2.72
N HIS A 3 -18.18 -3.40 1.90
CA HIS A 3 -17.23 -4.04 1.01
C HIS A 3 -16.79 -3.04 -0.08
N ILE A 4 -15.47 -2.87 -0.26
CA ILE A 4 -14.92 -1.99 -1.29
C ILE A 4 -14.93 -2.71 -2.63
N VAL A 5 -15.54 -2.08 -3.63
CA VAL A 5 -15.47 -2.51 -5.03
C VAL A 5 -14.52 -1.56 -5.76
N TRP A 6 -13.51 -2.10 -6.43
CA TRP A 6 -12.57 -1.30 -7.21
C TRP A 6 -13.28 -0.62 -8.38
N THR A 7 -13.08 0.69 -8.52
CA THR A 7 -13.66 1.48 -9.60
C THR A 7 -12.57 2.12 -10.46
N PRO A 8 -12.82 2.38 -11.76
CA PRO A 8 -11.79 2.88 -12.67
C PRO A 8 -11.16 4.21 -12.26
N ASP A 9 -11.86 5.05 -11.50
CA ASP A 9 -11.34 6.34 -10.99
C ASP A 9 -10.25 6.18 -9.92
N LEU A 10 -10.05 4.97 -9.38
CA LEU A 10 -8.94 4.65 -8.48
C LEU A 10 -7.66 4.27 -9.22
N ASN A 11 -7.71 4.11 -10.56
CA ASN A 11 -6.50 3.81 -11.32
C ASN A 11 -5.63 5.07 -11.48
N THR A 12 -4.38 4.98 -11.03
CA THR A 12 -3.32 5.93 -11.36
C THR A 12 -2.86 5.75 -12.81
N GLY A 13 -3.03 4.54 -13.37
CA GLY A 13 -2.49 4.13 -14.65
C GLY A 13 -1.01 3.74 -14.59
N ILE A 14 -0.47 3.56 -13.38
CA ILE A 14 0.84 2.96 -13.12
C ILE A 14 0.55 1.55 -12.61
N ALA A 15 0.82 0.54 -13.44
CA ALA A 15 0.32 -0.82 -13.23
C ALA A 15 0.70 -1.42 -11.87
N GLU A 16 1.94 -1.16 -11.43
CA GLU A 16 2.46 -1.62 -10.13
C GLU A 16 1.72 -0.98 -8.95
N ILE A 17 1.54 0.34 -8.96
CA ILE A 17 0.81 1.09 -7.94
C ILE A 17 -0.65 0.60 -7.87
N ASP A 18 -1.31 0.49 -9.03
CA ASP A 18 -2.70 0.03 -9.09
C ASP A 18 -2.85 -1.41 -8.58
N ARG A 19 -1.85 -2.27 -8.79
CA ARG A 19 -1.83 -3.64 -8.23
C ARG A 19 -1.70 -3.62 -6.71
N GLN A 20 -0.79 -2.81 -6.16
CA GLN A 20 -0.60 -2.68 -4.72
C GLN A 20 -1.84 -2.10 -4.04
N HIS A 21 -2.48 -1.08 -4.62
CA HIS A 21 -3.75 -0.53 -4.11
C HIS A 21 -4.86 -1.57 -4.08
N ARG A 22 -5.02 -2.37 -5.15
CA ARG A 22 -5.99 -3.47 -5.17
C ARG A 22 -5.72 -4.50 -4.09
N ARG A 23 -4.45 -4.82 -3.83
CA ARG A 23 -4.08 -5.73 -2.75
C ARG A 23 -4.40 -5.18 -1.36
N ILE A 24 -4.24 -3.88 -1.13
CA ILE A 24 -4.69 -3.24 0.12
C ILE A 24 -6.22 -3.34 0.24
N VAL A 25 -6.97 -3.10 -0.84
CA VAL A 25 -8.43 -3.29 -0.87
C VAL A 25 -8.84 -4.72 -0.52
N ASP A 26 -8.12 -5.72 -1.04
CA ASP A 26 -8.38 -7.13 -0.70
C ASP A 26 -8.21 -7.37 0.81
N TYR A 27 -7.15 -6.86 1.43
CA TYR A 27 -6.97 -6.99 2.88
C TYR A 27 -8.07 -6.27 3.67
N ILE A 28 -8.51 -5.09 3.24
CA ILE A 28 -9.63 -4.37 3.88
C ILE A 28 -10.91 -5.20 3.81
N ASN A 29 -11.20 -5.80 2.66
CA ASN A 29 -12.36 -6.69 2.51
C ASN A 29 -12.21 -7.98 3.33
N MET A 30 -10.99 -8.52 3.47
CA MET A 30 -10.72 -9.66 4.34
C MET A 30 -10.98 -9.33 5.83
N LEU A 31 -10.70 -8.10 6.29
CA LEU A 31 -11.06 -7.68 7.66
C LEU A 31 -12.56 -7.83 7.90
N HIS A 32 -13.38 -7.45 6.91
CA HIS A 32 -14.83 -7.58 7.01
C HIS A 32 -15.27 -9.04 7.14
N GLU A 33 -14.70 -9.94 6.34
CA GLU A 33 -15.04 -11.36 6.40
C GLU A 33 -14.57 -12.03 7.69
N GLN A 34 -13.33 -11.80 8.13
CA GLN A 34 -12.83 -12.42 9.37
C GLN A 34 -13.59 -11.94 10.59
N ARG A 35 -14.00 -10.66 10.59
CA ARG A 35 -14.89 -10.12 11.62
C ARG A 35 -16.23 -10.85 11.65
N ARG A 36 -16.83 -11.13 10.49
CA ARG A 36 -18.10 -11.87 10.37
C ARG A 36 -18.00 -13.31 10.88
N LEU A 37 -16.84 -13.95 10.72
CA LEU A 37 -16.56 -15.30 11.20
C LEU A 37 -16.24 -15.39 12.70
N ALA A 38 -16.05 -14.25 13.38
CA ALA A 38 -15.67 -14.15 14.79
C ALA A 38 -14.36 -14.90 15.15
N ASP A 39 -13.47 -15.09 14.17
CA ASP A 39 -12.14 -15.68 14.39
C ASP A 39 -11.13 -14.60 14.74
N ARG A 40 -10.80 -14.47 16.03
CA ARG A 40 -9.85 -13.45 16.52
C ARG A 40 -8.44 -13.68 16.00
N ALA A 41 -8.01 -14.93 15.81
CA ALA A 41 -6.65 -15.24 15.36
C ALA A 41 -6.50 -14.92 13.86
N ALA A 42 -7.48 -15.29 13.05
CA ALA A 42 -7.51 -14.90 11.64
C ALA A 42 -7.62 -13.37 11.48
N LEU A 43 -8.45 -12.71 12.28
CA LEU A 43 -8.54 -11.26 12.29
C LEU A 43 -7.21 -10.61 12.69
N ALA A 44 -6.51 -11.14 13.69
CA ALA A 44 -5.17 -10.68 14.09
C ALA A 44 -4.17 -10.74 12.93
N ALA A 45 -4.18 -11.85 12.18
CA ALA A 45 -3.32 -12.04 11.03
C ALA A 45 -3.61 -11.00 9.93
N VAL A 46 -4.89 -10.81 9.57
CA VAL A 46 -5.25 -9.81 8.55
C VAL A 46 -4.92 -8.38 8.98
N ILE A 47 -5.08 -8.04 10.27
CA ILE A 47 -4.67 -6.73 10.80
C ILE A 47 -3.16 -6.53 10.69
N ALA A 48 -2.35 -7.55 10.99
CA ALA A 48 -0.91 -7.47 10.82
C ALA A 48 -0.54 -7.32 9.34
N ASP A 49 -1.12 -8.17 8.47
CA ASP A 49 -0.84 -8.19 7.04
C ASP A 49 -1.19 -6.86 6.36
N VAL A 50 -2.34 -6.25 6.69
CA VAL A 50 -2.72 -4.97 6.07
C VAL A 50 -1.80 -3.83 6.49
N VAL A 51 -1.39 -3.77 7.76
CA VAL A 51 -0.48 -2.73 8.26
C VAL A 51 0.91 -2.89 7.61
N ASP A 52 1.45 -4.10 7.64
CA ASP A 52 2.77 -4.40 7.07
C ASP A 52 2.79 -4.16 5.56
N TYR A 53 1.72 -4.57 4.84
CA TYR A 53 1.63 -4.36 3.40
C TYR A 53 1.47 -2.87 3.05
N THR A 54 0.65 -2.11 3.77
CA THR A 54 0.53 -0.65 3.58
C THR A 54 1.86 0.06 3.79
N GLU A 55 2.65 -0.32 4.80
CA GLU A 55 4.00 0.24 5.00
C GLU A 55 4.94 -0.09 3.84
N SER A 56 4.90 -1.34 3.35
CA SER A 56 5.72 -1.75 2.21
C SER A 56 5.36 -1.03 0.91
N HIS A 57 4.07 -0.77 0.69
CA HIS A 57 3.55 -0.02 -0.44
C HIS A 57 4.05 1.42 -0.43
N PHE A 58 3.94 2.11 0.71
CA PHE A 58 4.48 3.48 0.84
C PHE A 58 5.97 3.54 0.61
N ALA A 59 6.75 2.57 1.10
CA ALA A 59 8.18 2.53 0.86
C ALA A 59 8.53 2.38 -0.63
N PHE A 60 7.78 1.55 -1.36
CA PHE A 60 7.92 1.40 -2.80
C PHE A 60 7.59 2.70 -3.53
N GLU A 61 6.43 3.27 -3.22
CA GLU A 61 5.94 4.50 -3.83
C GLU A 61 6.90 5.67 -3.58
N GLU A 62 7.36 5.86 -2.36
CA GLU A 62 8.29 6.93 -2.01
C GLU A 62 9.63 6.82 -2.74
N GLU A 63 10.14 5.60 -2.98
CA GLU A 63 11.34 5.41 -3.82
C GLU A 63 11.02 5.75 -5.28
N LEU A 64 9.89 5.29 -5.81
CA LEU A 64 9.47 5.61 -7.17
C LEU A 64 9.35 7.13 -7.39
N LEU A 65 8.76 7.83 -6.42
CA LEU A 65 8.63 9.29 -6.43
C LEU A 65 9.98 10.00 -6.30
N GLU A 66 10.91 9.47 -5.50
CA GLU A 66 12.26 9.99 -5.38
C GLU A 66 13.02 9.89 -6.70
N GLN A 67 12.94 8.74 -7.36
CA GLN A 67 13.59 8.54 -8.66
C GLN A 67 12.95 9.35 -9.79
N ALA A 68 11.63 9.52 -9.75
CA ALA A 68 10.90 10.37 -10.68
C ALA A 68 11.13 11.88 -10.41
N GLY A 69 11.79 12.24 -9.31
CA GLY A 69 12.07 13.63 -8.94
C GLY A 69 10.84 14.43 -8.53
N TYR A 70 9.86 13.79 -7.88
CA TYR A 70 8.60 14.43 -7.48
C TYR A 70 8.83 15.50 -6.40
N GLU A 71 8.49 16.75 -6.71
CA GLU A 71 8.82 17.91 -5.87
C GLU A 71 8.13 17.89 -4.49
N PHE A 72 6.95 17.29 -4.40
CA PHE A 72 6.16 17.22 -3.16
C PHE A 72 6.41 15.95 -2.33
N LEU A 73 7.44 15.15 -2.66
CA LEU A 73 7.77 13.91 -1.96
C LEU A 73 7.87 14.09 -0.43
N GLY A 74 8.44 15.20 0.04
CA GLY A 74 8.55 15.46 1.47
C GLY A 74 7.20 15.58 2.19
N LEU A 75 6.20 16.17 1.54
CA LEU A 75 4.84 16.26 2.09
C LEU A 75 4.13 14.92 2.01
N HIS A 76 4.30 14.20 0.90
CA HIS A 76 3.72 12.88 0.69
C HIS A 76 4.21 11.85 1.74
N ARG A 77 5.54 11.78 1.98
CA ARG A 77 6.16 10.99 3.08
C ARG A 77 5.56 11.31 4.46
N LYS A 78 5.23 12.58 4.72
CA LYS A 78 4.63 12.99 6.00
C LYS A 78 3.19 12.48 6.12
N VAL A 79 2.42 12.50 5.04
CA VAL A 79 1.06 11.95 4.99
C VAL A 79 1.09 10.44 5.28
N HIS A 80 2.00 9.69 4.65
CA HIS A 80 2.23 8.27 4.93
C HIS A 80 2.61 7.99 6.38
N SER A 81 3.62 8.70 6.88
CA SER A 81 4.11 8.51 8.26
C SER A 81 3.03 8.74 9.31
N LEU A 82 2.17 9.74 9.12
CA LEU A 82 1.04 10.00 10.00
C LEU A 82 0.01 8.88 9.95
N PHE A 83 -0.25 8.33 8.75
CA PHE A 83 -1.20 7.25 8.57
C PHE A 83 -0.71 5.93 9.19
N ILE A 84 0.55 5.55 8.95
CA ILE A 84 1.17 4.36 9.56
C ILE A 84 1.10 4.43 11.09
N ARG A 85 1.42 5.59 11.68
CA ARG A 85 1.29 5.76 13.14
C ARG A 85 -0.16 5.54 13.61
N ARG A 86 -1.14 6.03 12.85
CA ARG A 86 -2.57 5.89 13.18
C ARG A 86 -2.99 4.43 13.17
N ILE A 87 -2.75 3.70 12.08
CA ILE A 87 -3.14 2.28 11.98
C ILE A 87 -2.33 1.39 12.94
N GLY A 88 -1.07 1.74 13.21
CA GLY A 88 -0.23 1.07 14.22
C GLY A 88 -0.79 1.22 15.64
N THR A 89 -1.36 2.38 15.96
CA THR A 89 -2.05 2.60 17.26
C THR A 89 -3.27 1.70 17.38
N VAL A 90 -4.05 1.57 16.32
CA VAL A 90 -5.25 0.71 16.29
C VAL A 90 -4.86 -0.77 16.40
N LYS A 91 -3.81 -1.21 15.70
CA LYS A 91 -3.25 -2.56 15.83
C LYS A 91 -2.81 -2.87 17.26
N ALA A 92 -2.10 -1.95 17.93
CA ALA A 92 -1.67 -2.14 19.31
C ALA A 92 -2.87 -2.28 20.28
N ARG A 93 -3.95 -1.51 20.07
CA ARG A 93 -5.20 -1.64 20.83
C ARG A 93 -5.85 -3.01 20.64
N PHE A 94 -5.89 -3.52 19.41
CA PHE A 94 -6.37 -4.87 19.12
C PHE A 94 -5.56 -5.94 19.88
N GLU A 95 -4.23 -5.82 19.88
CA GLU A 95 -3.32 -6.71 20.61
C GLU A 95 -3.55 -6.65 22.13
N ALA A 96 -3.93 -5.48 22.66
CA ALA A 96 -4.31 -5.28 24.05
C ALA A 96 -5.70 -5.86 24.42
N GLY A 97 -6.42 -6.45 23.47
CA GLY A 97 -7.70 -7.10 23.70
C GLY A 97 -8.92 -6.29 23.22
N GLU A 98 -8.72 -5.05 22.76
CA GLU A 98 -9.83 -4.22 22.26
C GLU A 98 -10.42 -4.80 20.97
N ASP A 99 -11.67 -4.42 20.72
CA ASP A 99 -12.38 -4.70 19.49
C ASP A 99 -12.37 -3.45 18.60
N VAL A 100 -11.50 -3.46 17.59
CA VAL A 100 -11.23 -2.31 16.72
C VAL A 100 -11.46 -2.60 15.24
N ALA A 101 -12.06 -3.75 14.91
CA ALA A 101 -12.14 -4.21 13.51
C ALA A 101 -12.91 -3.21 12.64
N ASP A 102 -14.07 -2.75 13.11
CA ASP A 102 -14.91 -1.79 12.40
C ASP A 102 -14.23 -0.41 12.29
N GLU A 103 -13.58 0.05 13.36
CA GLU A 103 -12.80 1.29 13.38
C GLU A 103 -11.65 1.24 12.37
N LEU A 104 -10.86 0.16 12.38
CA LEU A 104 -9.72 -0.01 11.49
C LEU A 104 -10.16 -0.05 10.04
N HIS A 105 -11.23 -0.80 9.73
CA HIS A 105 -11.79 -0.84 8.39
C HIS A 105 -12.22 0.55 7.92
N GLU A 106 -12.96 1.30 8.73
CA GLU A 106 -13.38 2.66 8.36
C GLU A 106 -12.19 3.59 8.11
N ILE A 107 -11.16 3.53 8.97
CA ILE A 107 -9.93 4.32 8.81
C ILE A 107 -9.23 3.98 7.50
N LEU A 108 -9.05 2.69 7.21
CA LEU A 108 -8.37 2.21 6.01
C LEU A 108 -9.15 2.56 4.75
N SER A 109 -10.46 2.26 4.70
CA SER A 109 -11.30 2.51 3.53
C SER A 109 -11.34 3.99 3.16
N ASN A 110 -11.64 4.84 4.14
CA ASN A 110 -11.79 6.28 3.90
C ASN A 110 -10.47 6.92 3.52
N TRP A 111 -9.38 6.52 4.17
CA TRP A 111 -8.07 7.08 3.88
C TRP A 111 -7.58 6.65 2.50
N LEU A 112 -7.61 5.35 2.17
CA LEU A 112 -7.10 4.84 0.90
C LEU A 112 -7.81 5.48 -0.30
N ILE A 113 -9.14 5.48 -0.30
CA ILE A 113 -9.93 6.04 -1.42
C ILE A 113 -9.63 7.53 -1.61
N ARG A 114 -9.54 8.28 -0.51
CA ARG A 114 -9.23 9.71 -0.56
C ARG A 114 -7.79 9.93 -1.04
N HIS A 115 -6.84 9.20 -0.48
CA HIS A 115 -5.41 9.32 -0.76
C HIS A 115 -5.12 9.08 -2.24
N ILE A 116 -5.62 7.99 -2.80
CA ILE A 116 -5.49 7.68 -4.24
C ILE A 116 -5.98 8.84 -5.11
N ARG A 117 -7.18 9.35 -4.80
CA ARG A 117 -7.84 10.38 -5.60
C ARG A 117 -7.18 11.76 -5.48
N THR A 118 -6.52 12.06 -4.37
CA THR A 118 -6.00 13.42 -4.11
C THR A 118 -4.49 13.51 -4.13
N GLU A 119 -3.79 12.55 -3.54
CA GLU A 119 -2.33 12.54 -3.44
C GLU A 119 -1.73 11.75 -4.61
N ASP A 120 -2.18 10.51 -4.82
CA ASP A 120 -1.49 9.59 -5.76
C ASP A 120 -1.71 9.97 -7.21
N HIS A 121 -2.92 10.46 -7.50
CA HIS A 121 -3.22 11.08 -8.78
C HIS A 121 -2.40 12.35 -9.04
N GLY A 122 -1.86 12.98 -7.99
CA GLY A 122 -1.04 14.19 -8.09
C GLY A 122 0.33 13.94 -8.72
N TYR A 123 0.92 12.75 -8.56
CA TYR A 123 2.23 12.43 -9.13
C TYR A 123 2.15 11.62 -10.44
N LYS A 124 0.98 11.06 -10.78
CA LYS A 124 0.87 10.00 -11.79
C LYS A 124 1.45 10.36 -13.15
N GLU A 125 1.28 11.61 -13.62
CA GLU A 125 1.77 12.03 -14.93
C GLU A 125 3.30 12.17 -14.95
N GLN A 126 3.88 12.66 -13.86
CA GLN A 126 5.34 12.76 -13.72
C GLN A 126 5.98 11.38 -13.68
N VAL A 127 5.41 10.45 -12.89
CA VAL A 127 5.93 9.08 -12.81
C VAL A 127 5.78 8.35 -14.14
N LYS A 128 4.65 8.50 -14.85
CA LYS A 128 4.49 7.95 -16.20
C LYS A 128 5.54 8.48 -17.18
N ALA A 129 5.81 9.79 -17.14
CA ALA A 129 6.85 10.39 -17.98
C ALA A 129 8.24 9.85 -17.64
N TYR A 130 8.54 9.65 -16.35
CA TYR A 130 9.78 9.02 -15.89
C TYR A 130 9.93 7.58 -16.42
N LEU A 131 8.90 6.74 -16.25
CA LEU A 131 8.92 5.35 -16.72
C LEU A 131 9.01 5.25 -18.26
N ALA A 132 8.36 6.16 -18.99
CA ALA A 132 8.44 6.22 -20.45
C ALA A 132 9.86 6.55 -20.94
N GLN A 133 10.56 7.46 -20.27
CA GLN A 133 11.95 7.80 -20.61
C GLN A 133 12.93 6.64 -20.38
N ARG A 134 12.59 5.73 -19.47
CA ARG A 134 13.40 4.54 -19.15
C ARG A 134 13.14 3.34 -20.06
N GLY A 135 12.20 3.45 -21.01
CA GLY A 135 11.78 2.34 -21.86
C GLY A 135 10.85 1.34 -21.16
N GLU A 136 10.39 1.65 -19.96
CA GLU A 136 9.60 0.75 -19.10
C GLU A 136 8.09 0.94 -19.28
N ALA A 137 7.65 1.93 -20.06
CA ALA A 137 6.22 2.19 -20.32
C ALA A 137 5.54 1.22 -21.30
N ALA A 138 6.28 0.31 -21.95
CA ALA A 138 5.74 -0.58 -22.98
C ALA A 138 5.42 -2.01 -22.50
N GLU A 139 5.97 -2.48 -21.36
CA GLU A 139 5.71 -3.84 -20.84
C GLU A 139 4.58 -3.91 -19.80
N THR A 140 4.09 -2.77 -19.30
CA THR A 140 3.06 -2.72 -18.25
C THR A 140 1.66 -3.16 -18.69
N ALA A 141 1.45 -3.51 -19.96
CA ALA A 141 0.19 -4.04 -20.47
C ALA A 141 0.08 -5.57 -20.39
N SER A 142 1.17 -6.29 -20.14
CA SER A 142 1.17 -7.75 -20.00
C SER A 142 2.18 -8.22 -18.96
N ALA A 143 1.89 -8.09 -17.68
CA ALA A 143 2.79 -8.59 -16.66
C ALA A 143 2.04 -9.11 -15.44
N GLU A 144 1.71 -10.40 -15.47
CA GLU A 144 1.48 -11.18 -14.25
C GLU A 144 2.75 -11.30 -13.39
N ASN A 145 3.93 -10.87 -13.87
CA ASN A 145 5.20 -10.93 -13.17
C ASN A 145 6.11 -9.73 -13.52
N ALA A 146 5.76 -8.51 -13.07
CA ALA A 146 6.73 -7.42 -13.09
C ALA A 146 7.77 -7.67 -11.98
N ASP A 147 9.02 -7.95 -12.39
CA ASP A 147 10.15 -8.12 -11.48
C ASP A 147 10.46 -6.78 -10.79
N PHE A 148 10.33 -6.77 -9.46
CA PHE A 148 10.48 -5.59 -8.61
C PHE A 148 11.86 -4.94 -8.78
N GLU A 149 12.89 -5.76 -9.04
CA GLU A 149 14.26 -5.32 -9.28
C GLU A 149 14.41 -4.61 -10.63
N ALA A 150 13.57 -4.94 -11.61
CA ALA A 150 13.60 -4.31 -12.92
C ALA A 150 13.09 -2.87 -12.89
N LEU A 151 12.06 -2.58 -12.07
CA LEU A 151 11.48 -1.24 -11.94
C LEU A 151 12.33 -0.32 -11.06
N LEU A 152 12.89 -0.85 -9.95
CA LEU A 152 13.67 -0.07 -9.00
C LEU A 152 14.94 -0.86 -8.59
N PRO A 153 16.02 -0.81 -9.39
CA PRO A 153 17.25 -1.56 -9.11
C PRO A 153 17.83 -1.20 -7.74
N GLY A 154 18.13 -2.20 -6.92
CA GLY A 154 18.65 -2.07 -5.57
C GLY A 154 17.61 -1.73 -4.50
N LEU A 155 16.31 -1.67 -4.85
CA LEU A 155 15.23 -1.46 -3.90
C LEU A 155 15.19 -2.59 -2.86
N GLY A 156 15.30 -3.85 -3.30
CA GLY A 156 15.32 -5.00 -2.40
C GLY A 156 16.40 -4.86 -1.31
N GLN A 157 17.60 -4.43 -1.71
CA GLN A 157 18.76 -4.27 -0.82
C GLN A 157 18.66 -3.02 0.09
N ARG A 158 18.11 -1.89 -0.41
CA ARG A 158 17.89 -0.67 0.38
C ARG A 158 16.77 -0.81 1.38
N MET A 159 15.67 -1.42 0.94
CA MET A 159 14.64 -1.76 1.86
C MET A 159 15.28 -2.73 2.89
N GLN A 160 16.06 -3.77 2.52
CA GLN A 160 16.65 -4.76 3.47
C GLN A 160 17.38 -4.10 4.65
N LYS A 161 18.09 -2.99 4.39
CA LYS A 161 18.77 -2.18 5.42
C LYS A 161 17.82 -1.52 6.43
N LYS A 162 16.54 -1.36 6.11
CA LYS A 162 15.46 -0.94 7.02
C LYS A 162 14.82 -2.11 7.81
N GLY A 163 15.28 -3.36 7.64
CA GLY A 163 14.89 -4.51 8.50
C GLY A 163 13.61 -5.28 8.13
N TRP A 164 12.90 -4.89 7.07
CA TRP A 164 11.60 -5.46 6.63
C TRP A 164 11.66 -6.84 5.92
N LEU A 165 12.68 -7.18 5.09
CA LEU A 165 12.70 -8.46 4.33
C LEU A 165 12.81 -9.70 5.22
N ALA A 166 13.29 -9.55 6.45
CA ALA A 166 13.42 -10.69 7.37
C ALA A 166 12.07 -11.29 7.77
N ARG A 167 10.94 -10.61 7.53
CA ARG A 167 9.59 -11.07 7.90
C ARG A 167 8.71 -11.44 6.71
N LEU A 168 8.93 -10.88 5.52
CA LEU A 168 8.18 -11.22 4.30
C LEU A 168 8.57 -12.59 3.71
N PHE A 169 9.80 -13.06 3.92
CA PHE A 169 10.29 -14.36 3.45
C PHE A 169 10.44 -15.40 4.57
N ALA A 170 10.09 -15.06 5.81
CA ALA A 170 10.07 -15.99 6.93
C ALA A 170 8.69 -16.65 7.05
N ARG A 171 8.31 -17.41 6.02
CA ARG A 171 7.36 -18.52 6.11
C ARG A 171 7.51 -19.43 4.90
#